data_AF-A0AAE6RA65-F1
#
_entry.id   AF-A0AAE6RA65-F1
#
_cell.length_a   1.000
_cell.length_b   1.000
_cell.length_c   1.000
_cell.angle_alpha   90.00
_cell.angle_beta   90.00
_cell.angle_gamma   90.00
#
_symmetry.space_group_name_H-M   'P 1'
#
loop_
_entity.id
_entity.type
_entity.pdbx_description
1 polymer ?
#
loop_
_entity_poly.entity_id
_entity_poly.type
_entity_poly.pdbx_seq_one_letter_code
_entity_poly.pdbx_strand_id
1 'polypeptide(L)'
;MEPLNHTELKTEKTLLENGSVEVRFTYNEEPCPLYEIKEKRAKICNINQLTIKDFEILIHTAELAEKKLNLPDASKVAIFSPENENQIIISCLLNSIVVTYSKITTSSGLRGKENFFLQHIKKHLTAEELKLHRDIKHMRDKWLAHLDQNPYETAKTILVFDPSNESLPILGHHVSYKTISVEANFFAAFRSLAIKILEILRQKQNTDKGAFTFEEIQKIAPTLRPLATNFLIYHEPE
;
A
#
# COMPACT_ATOMS: atom_id res chain seq x y z
N MET A 1 16.46 -32.21 11.72
CA MET A 1 15.11 -31.75 11.35
C MET A 1 15.27 -30.68 10.29
N GLU A 2 14.39 -30.64 9.30
CA GLU A 2 14.31 -29.56 8.31
C GLU A 2 13.18 -28.59 8.68
N PRO A 3 13.28 -27.31 8.29
CA PRO A 3 12.20 -26.35 8.51
C PRO A 3 10.97 -26.68 7.64
N LEU A 4 9.77 -26.45 8.18
CA LEU A 4 8.54 -26.57 7.41
C LEU A 4 8.55 -25.58 6.23
N ASN A 5 8.10 -26.04 5.07
CA ASN A 5 7.93 -25.19 3.92
C ASN A 5 6.66 -24.34 4.08
N HIS A 6 6.82 -23.02 4.14
CA HIS A 6 5.71 -22.08 4.32
C HIS A 6 4.61 -22.17 3.26
N THR A 7 4.90 -22.61 2.02
CA THR A 7 3.90 -22.75 0.96
C THR A 7 2.92 -23.90 1.19
N GLU A 8 3.26 -24.81 2.10
CA GLU A 8 2.43 -25.97 2.46
C GLU A 8 1.52 -25.70 3.66
N LEU A 9 1.68 -24.55 4.32
CA LEU A 9 0.82 -24.12 5.41
C LEU A 9 -0.45 -23.48 4.86
N LYS A 10 -1.61 -23.97 5.30
CA LYS A 10 -2.88 -23.26 5.08
C LYS A 10 -3.16 -22.36 6.28
N THR A 11 -3.73 -21.19 6.04
CA THR A 11 -4.16 -20.25 7.08
C THR A 11 -5.67 -20.14 7.08
N GLU A 12 -6.29 -20.36 8.22
CA GLU A 12 -7.72 -20.21 8.44
C GLU A 12 -7.98 -19.02 9.37
N LYS A 13 -9.04 -18.25 9.12
CA LYS A 13 -9.41 -17.08 9.92
C LYS A 13 -10.88 -17.15 10.29
N THR A 14 -11.19 -17.01 11.56
CA THR A 14 -12.55 -17.02 12.09
C THR A 14 -12.82 -15.71 12.82
N LEU A 15 -13.86 -14.98 12.41
CA LEU A 15 -14.35 -13.81 13.14
C LEU A 15 -15.11 -14.27 14.38
N LEU A 16 -14.69 -13.79 15.55
CA LEU A 16 -15.34 -14.08 16.81
C LEU A 16 -16.45 -13.05 17.10
N GLU A 17 -17.38 -13.41 17.98
CA GLU A 17 -18.53 -12.55 18.34
C GLU A 17 -18.11 -11.19 18.91
N ASN A 18 -16.95 -11.13 19.58
CA ASN A 18 -16.39 -9.90 20.14
C ASN A 18 -15.64 -9.03 19.11
N GLY A 19 -15.63 -9.41 17.82
CA GLY A 19 -14.93 -8.71 16.75
C GLY A 19 -13.45 -9.07 16.59
N SER A 20 -12.88 -9.88 17.48
CA SER A 20 -11.53 -10.42 17.33
C SER A 20 -11.47 -11.41 16.17
N VAL A 21 -10.25 -11.66 15.68
CA VAL A 21 -9.99 -12.67 14.64
C VAL A 21 -9.12 -13.77 15.20
N GLU A 22 -9.66 -14.98 15.25
CA GLU A 22 -8.87 -16.19 15.50
C GLU A 22 -8.19 -16.65 14.22
N VAL A 23 -6.90 -16.96 14.28
CA VAL A 23 -6.10 -17.44 13.15
C VAL A 23 -5.48 -18.78 13.49
N ARG A 24 -5.69 -19.78 12.62
CA ARG A 24 -5.10 -21.11 12.72
C ARG A 24 -4.21 -21.38 11.52
N PHE A 25 -3.16 -22.18 11.74
CA PHE A 25 -2.34 -22.73 10.67
C PHE A 25 -2.50 -24.24 10.67
N THR A 26 -2.65 -24.83 9.49
CA THR A 26 -2.71 -26.29 9.33
C THR A 26 -1.64 -26.78 8.38
N TYR A 27 -1.01 -27.91 8.71
CA TYR A 27 -0.06 -28.62 7.88
C TYR A 27 -0.53 -30.06 7.72
N ASN A 28 -0.69 -30.55 6.49
CA ASN A 28 -1.30 -31.87 6.22
C ASN A 28 -2.63 -32.08 6.98
N GLU A 29 -3.50 -31.06 6.97
CA GLU A 29 -4.80 -31.03 7.64
C GLU A 29 -4.76 -31.05 9.18
N GLU A 30 -3.56 -31.09 9.77
CA GLU A 30 -3.37 -31.05 11.22
C GLU A 30 -3.09 -29.62 11.71
N PRO A 31 -3.73 -29.17 12.81
CA PRO A 31 -3.44 -27.87 13.42
C PRO A 31 -1.98 -27.77 13.87
N CYS A 32 -1.31 -26.70 13.47
CA CYS A 32 0.05 -26.40 13.91
C CYS A 32 0.03 -25.76 15.31
N PRO A 33 0.93 -26.17 16.22
CA PRO A 33 1.16 -25.44 17.45
C PRO A 33 1.88 -24.11 17.13
N LEU A 34 1.39 -23.03 17.72
CA LEU A 34 1.78 -21.65 17.48
C LEU A 34 2.26 -21.01 18.77
N TYR A 35 3.35 -20.26 18.69
CA TYR A 35 3.84 -19.45 19.80
C TYR A 35 4.18 -18.05 19.29
N GLU A 36 3.58 -17.03 19.90
CA GLU A 36 3.86 -15.64 19.55
C GLU A 36 5.18 -15.16 20.19
N ILE A 37 6.14 -14.78 19.36
CA ILE A 37 7.39 -14.19 19.83
C ILE A 37 7.15 -12.69 20.09
N LYS A 38 7.16 -12.28 21.36
CA LYS A 38 6.86 -10.90 21.80
C LYS A 38 8.08 -9.96 21.90
N GLU A 39 9.26 -10.48 21.60
CA GLU A 39 10.52 -9.74 21.73
C GLU A 39 10.64 -8.58 20.73
N LYS A 40 11.50 -7.59 21.06
CA LYS A 40 11.71 -6.38 20.23
C LYS A 40 12.04 -6.69 18.77
N ARG A 41 12.83 -7.73 18.50
CA ARG A 41 13.20 -8.17 17.14
C ARG A 41 12.00 -8.65 16.32
N ALA A 42 11.10 -9.42 16.92
CA ALA A 42 9.88 -9.88 16.27
C ALA A 42 8.96 -8.69 15.93
N LYS A 43 8.87 -7.69 16.81
CA LYS A 43 8.13 -6.45 16.53
C LYS A 43 8.65 -5.72 15.28
N ILE A 44 9.96 -5.67 15.06
CA ILE A 44 10.56 -5.09 13.84
C ILE A 44 10.13 -5.89 12.61
N CYS A 45 10.21 -7.22 12.67
CA CYS A 45 9.79 -8.09 11.57
C CYS A 45 8.29 -7.94 11.25
N ASN A 46 7.45 -7.78 12.27
CA ASN A 46 6.00 -7.58 12.13
C ASN A 46 5.68 -6.24 11.44
N ILE A 47 6.37 -5.16 11.82
CA ILE A 47 6.23 -3.84 11.16
C ILE A 47 6.64 -3.93 9.69
N ASN A 48 7.72 -4.66 9.38
CA ASN A 48 8.15 -4.89 8.00
C ASN A 48 7.09 -5.67 7.23
N GLN A 49 6.51 -6.70 7.84
CA GLN A 49 5.49 -7.54 7.21
C GLN A 49 4.23 -6.74 6.83
N LEU A 50 3.81 -5.79 7.67
CA LEU A 50 2.69 -4.90 7.35
C LEU A 50 2.98 -4.07 6.09
N THR A 51 4.21 -3.57 5.95
CA THR A 51 4.63 -2.78 4.79
C THR A 51 4.78 -3.66 3.53
N ILE A 52 5.35 -4.85 3.68
CA ILE A 52 5.48 -5.86 2.61
C ILE A 52 4.11 -6.19 2.01
N LYS A 53 3.13 -6.49 2.87
CA LYS A 53 1.74 -6.76 2.44
C LYS A 53 1.14 -5.61 1.64
N ASP A 54 1.37 -4.37 2.07
CA ASP A 54 0.85 -3.20 1.37
C ASP A 54 1.51 -3.03 -0.02
N PHE A 55 2.82 -3.31 -0.16
CA PHE A 55 3.50 -3.33 -1.47
C PHE A 55 3.02 -4.46 -2.39
N GLU A 56 2.76 -5.65 -1.86
CA GLU A 56 2.20 -6.76 -2.64
C GLU A 56 0.83 -6.36 -3.23
N ILE A 57 -0.04 -5.72 -2.44
CA ILE A 57 -1.32 -5.20 -2.93
C ILE A 57 -1.12 -4.11 -3.99
N LEU A 58 -0.20 -3.17 -3.76
CA LEU A 58 0.11 -2.09 -4.71
C LEU A 58 0.57 -2.62 -6.07
N ILE A 59 1.40 -3.67 -6.09
CA ILE A 59 1.89 -4.31 -7.33
C ILE A 59 0.71 -4.88 -8.12
N HIS A 60 -0.15 -5.68 -7.49
CA HIS A 60 -1.34 -6.26 -8.14
C HIS A 60 -2.33 -5.17 -8.60
N THR A 61 -2.44 -4.08 -7.83
CA THR A 61 -3.30 -2.94 -8.18
C THR A 61 -2.80 -2.23 -9.45
N ALA A 62 -1.47 -2.05 -9.55
CA ALA A 62 -0.83 -1.48 -10.74
C ALA A 62 -1.00 -2.40 -11.96
N GLU A 63 -0.81 -3.71 -11.80
CA GLU A 63 -1.04 -4.69 -12.87
C GLU A 63 -2.48 -4.69 -13.38
N LEU A 64 -3.45 -4.60 -12.47
CA LEU A 64 -4.86 -4.49 -12.84
C LEU A 64 -5.14 -3.19 -13.61
N ALA A 65 -4.56 -2.07 -13.15
CA ALA A 65 -4.68 -0.78 -13.82
C ALA A 65 -4.07 -0.83 -15.23
N GLU A 66 -2.87 -1.40 -15.41
CA GLU A 66 -2.24 -1.60 -16.73
C GLU A 66 -3.15 -2.39 -17.68
N LYS A 67 -3.70 -3.53 -17.22
CA LYS A 67 -4.61 -4.36 -18.02
C LYS A 67 -5.88 -3.62 -18.44
N LYS A 68 -6.37 -2.70 -17.60
CA LYS A 68 -7.59 -1.92 -17.85
C LYS A 68 -7.35 -0.66 -18.67
N LEU A 69 -6.15 -0.08 -18.61
CA LEU A 69 -5.82 1.19 -19.26
C LEU A 69 -5.98 1.11 -20.79
N ASN A 70 -5.71 -0.05 -21.39
CA ASN A 70 -5.90 -0.40 -22.81
C ASN A 70 -5.75 0.80 -23.78
N LEU A 71 -4.67 1.57 -23.62
CA LEU A 71 -4.39 2.72 -24.48
C LEU A 71 -3.73 2.22 -25.77
N PRO A 72 -4.27 2.55 -26.95
CA PRO A 72 -3.72 2.09 -28.23
C PRO A 72 -2.38 2.76 -28.58
N ASP A 73 -1.91 3.73 -27.79
CA ASP A 73 -0.69 4.50 -28.06
C ASP A 73 -0.07 5.02 -26.76
N ALA A 74 1.22 4.74 -26.54
CA ALA A 74 1.97 5.15 -25.36
C ALA A 74 2.22 6.67 -25.28
N SER A 75 1.98 7.39 -26.39
CA SER A 75 2.06 8.86 -26.44
C SER A 75 0.77 9.56 -25.99
N LYS A 76 -0.31 8.81 -25.74
CA LYS A 76 -1.62 9.37 -25.37
C LYS A 76 -1.80 9.48 -23.87
N VAL A 77 -2.40 10.59 -23.50
CA VAL A 77 -2.83 10.92 -22.15
C VAL A 77 -4.23 10.35 -21.90
N ALA A 78 -4.42 9.59 -20.83
CA ALA A 78 -5.77 9.22 -20.38
C ALA A 78 -6.46 10.45 -19.76
N ILE A 79 -7.56 10.89 -20.38
CA ILE A 79 -8.46 11.92 -19.84
C ILE A 79 -9.56 11.17 -19.10
N PHE A 80 -9.65 11.31 -17.77
CA PHE A 80 -10.71 10.70 -16.98
C PHE A 80 -12.04 11.43 -17.19
N SER A 81 -13.05 10.71 -17.70
CA SER A 81 -14.42 11.15 -17.85
C SER A 81 -15.32 10.29 -16.96
N PRO A 82 -16.23 10.89 -16.18
CA PRO A 82 -17.15 10.16 -15.30
C PRO A 82 -18.20 9.35 -16.08
N GLU A 83 -18.34 9.58 -17.39
CA GLU A 83 -19.21 8.80 -18.28
C GLU A 83 -18.57 7.48 -18.75
N ASN A 84 -17.27 7.29 -18.50
CA ASN A 84 -16.55 6.09 -18.90
C ASN A 84 -16.18 5.23 -17.68
N GLU A 85 -16.88 4.11 -17.51
CA GLU A 85 -16.69 3.18 -16.39
C GLU A 85 -15.24 2.70 -16.22
N ASN A 86 -14.55 2.39 -17.33
CA ASN A 86 -13.15 1.96 -17.26
C ASN A 86 -12.25 3.06 -16.72
N GLN A 87 -12.50 4.31 -17.12
CA GLN A 87 -11.76 5.47 -16.63
C GLN A 87 -12.03 5.73 -15.14
N ILE A 88 -13.27 5.56 -14.68
CA ILE A 88 -13.59 5.62 -13.24
C ILE A 88 -12.79 4.55 -12.48
N ILE A 89 -12.82 3.30 -12.94
CA ILE A 89 -12.09 2.19 -12.29
C ILE A 89 -10.60 2.51 -12.21
N ILE A 90 -9.99 2.95 -13.31
CA ILE A 90 -8.57 3.30 -13.35
C ILE A 90 -8.25 4.46 -12.40
N SER A 91 -9.13 5.47 -12.34
CA SER A 91 -8.98 6.59 -11.40
C SER A 91 -9.00 6.12 -9.95
N CYS A 92 -9.93 5.22 -9.59
CA CYS A 92 -9.99 4.62 -8.26
C CYS A 92 -8.72 3.80 -7.94
N LEU A 93 -8.21 3.03 -8.91
CA LEU A 93 -6.97 2.26 -8.73
C LEU A 93 -5.75 3.18 -8.55
N LEU A 94 -5.66 4.26 -9.33
CA LEU A 94 -4.62 5.27 -9.18
C LEU A 94 -4.68 5.93 -7.80
N ASN A 95 -5.87 6.32 -7.34
CA ASN A 95 -6.05 6.93 -6.02
C ASN A 95 -5.64 5.97 -4.91
N SER A 96 -6.06 4.70 -5.01
CA SER A 96 -5.64 3.64 -4.08
C SER A 96 -4.12 3.50 -4.03
N ILE A 97 -3.46 3.50 -5.20
CA ILE A 97 -2.00 3.47 -5.31
C ILE A 97 -1.36 4.67 -4.61
N VAL A 98 -1.79 5.88 -4.96
CA VAL A 98 -1.22 7.14 -4.45
C VAL A 98 -1.39 7.23 -2.92
N VAL A 99 -2.58 6.94 -2.41
CA VAL A 99 -2.90 7.00 -0.97
C VAL A 99 -2.10 5.95 -0.21
N THR A 100 -2.17 4.69 -0.63
CA THR A 100 -1.54 3.57 0.09
C THR A 100 -0.02 3.70 0.08
N TYR A 101 0.57 4.01 -1.08
CA TYR A 101 2.00 4.25 -1.20
C TYR A 101 2.44 5.42 -0.31
N SER A 102 1.71 6.53 -0.34
CA SER A 102 2.08 7.70 0.46
C SER A 102 1.88 7.47 1.97
N LYS A 103 0.88 6.69 2.38
CA LYS A 103 0.68 6.27 3.78
C LYS A 103 1.88 5.52 4.33
N ILE A 104 2.37 4.52 3.59
CA ILE A 104 3.48 3.67 4.06
C ILE A 104 4.84 4.37 3.91
N THR A 105 4.94 5.32 2.98
CA THR A 105 6.18 6.06 2.70
C THR A 105 6.26 7.47 3.30
N THR A 106 5.28 7.94 4.05
CA THR A 106 5.39 9.19 4.83
C THR A 106 5.77 8.90 6.28
N SER A 107 6.65 9.72 6.84
CA SER A 107 7.00 9.69 8.27
C SER A 107 5.83 10.20 9.11
N SER A 108 5.45 9.48 10.16
CA SER A 108 4.51 10.00 11.18
C SER A 108 5.25 10.32 12.48
N GLY A 109 4.77 11.33 13.22
CA GLY A 109 5.35 11.71 14.52
C GLY A 109 5.34 10.57 15.55
N LEU A 110 4.34 9.69 15.50
CA LEU A 110 4.27 8.45 16.29
C LEU A 110 5.40 7.45 15.96
N ARG A 111 6.07 7.59 14.81
CA ARG A 111 7.22 6.76 14.40
C ARG A 111 8.58 7.37 14.79
N GLY A 112 8.57 8.50 15.52
CA GLY A 112 9.67 8.99 16.36
C GLY A 112 10.95 9.50 15.68
N LYS A 113 11.21 9.21 14.40
CA LYS A 113 12.36 9.69 13.62
C LYS A 113 11.97 9.71 12.14
N GLU A 114 12.76 10.36 11.27
CA GLU A 114 12.71 10.04 9.84
C GLU A 114 12.59 8.53 9.69
N ASN A 115 11.55 8.07 9.00
CA ASN A 115 11.26 6.64 8.90
C ASN A 115 12.55 5.93 8.45
N PHE A 116 13.24 5.24 9.37
CA PHE A 116 14.55 4.64 9.10
C PHE A 116 14.46 3.68 7.91
N PHE A 117 13.28 3.08 7.70
CA PHE A 117 12.95 2.29 6.52
C PHE A 117 13.02 3.10 5.22
N LEU A 118 12.52 4.34 5.19
CA LEU A 118 12.64 5.22 4.03
C LEU A 118 14.08 5.60 3.73
N GLN A 119 14.89 5.88 4.77
CA GLN A 119 16.30 6.19 4.54
C GLN A 119 17.04 5.00 3.94
N HIS A 120 16.77 3.79 4.41
CA HIS A 120 17.34 2.58 3.85
C HIS A 120 16.87 2.37 2.40
N ILE A 121 15.56 2.42 2.14
CA ILE A 121 15.00 2.27 0.79
C ILE A 121 15.60 3.29 -0.19
N LYS A 122 15.62 4.57 0.17
CA LYS A 122 16.12 5.66 -0.69
C LYS A 122 17.57 5.46 -1.15
N LYS A 123 18.42 4.80 -0.35
CA LYS A 123 19.81 4.52 -0.72
C LYS A 123 19.95 3.52 -1.88
N HIS A 124 18.92 2.72 -2.14
CA HIS A 124 18.92 1.71 -3.20
C HIS A 124 18.17 2.17 -4.46
N LEU A 125 17.58 3.37 -4.45
CA LEU A 125 16.80 3.90 -5.57
C LEU A 125 17.65 4.76 -6.50
N THR A 126 17.36 4.70 -7.80
CA THR A 126 17.95 5.60 -8.80
C THR A 126 17.35 7.00 -8.72
N ALA A 127 17.92 7.96 -9.46
CA ALA A 127 17.39 9.32 -9.51
C ALA A 127 15.96 9.37 -10.08
N GLU A 128 15.68 8.54 -11.07
CA GLU A 128 14.37 8.42 -11.74
C GLU A 128 13.33 7.81 -10.79
N GLU A 129 13.69 6.75 -10.07
CA GLU A 129 12.84 6.12 -9.05
C GLU A 129 12.54 7.07 -7.89
N LEU A 130 13.54 7.86 -7.46
CA LEU A 130 13.37 8.91 -6.46
C LEU A 130 12.49 10.05 -6.97
N LYS A 131 12.59 10.39 -8.26
CA LYS A 131 11.68 11.36 -8.89
C LYS A 131 10.25 10.83 -8.86
N LEU A 132 10.01 9.59 -9.31
CA LEU A 132 8.68 8.97 -9.27
C LEU A 132 8.11 8.90 -7.84
N HIS A 133 8.92 8.54 -6.85
CA HIS A 133 8.54 8.58 -5.43
C HIS A 133 8.03 9.98 -5.00
N ARG A 134 8.76 11.03 -5.39
CA ARG A 134 8.38 12.42 -5.08
C ARG A 134 7.11 12.83 -5.82
N ASP A 135 7.00 12.46 -7.10
CA ASP A 135 5.83 12.77 -7.93
C ASP A 135 4.56 12.13 -7.34
N ILE A 136 4.62 10.89 -6.84
CA ILE A 136 3.48 10.22 -6.18
C ILE A 136 3.08 10.92 -4.88
N LYS A 137 4.05 11.30 -4.05
CA LYS A 137 3.74 12.06 -2.84
C LYS A 137 3.13 13.42 -3.15
N HIS A 138 3.64 14.08 -4.18
CA HIS A 138 3.09 15.35 -4.66
C HIS A 138 1.65 15.17 -5.15
N MET A 139 1.35 14.08 -5.87
CA MET A 139 -0.02 13.72 -6.24
C MET A 139 -0.91 13.56 -5.00
N ARG A 140 -0.48 12.86 -3.94
CA ARG A 140 -1.30 12.78 -2.71
C ARG A 140 -1.59 14.17 -2.14
N ASP A 141 -0.55 14.96 -1.90
CA ASP A 141 -0.67 16.21 -1.14
C ASP A 141 -1.49 17.25 -1.89
N LYS A 142 -1.23 17.40 -3.19
CA LYS A 142 -1.89 18.41 -4.00
C LYS A 142 -3.24 17.98 -4.51
N TRP A 143 -3.39 16.74 -4.95
CA TRP A 143 -4.63 16.31 -5.59
C TRP A 143 -5.62 15.68 -4.61
N LEU A 144 -5.20 14.72 -3.79
CA LEU A 144 -6.16 13.94 -2.97
C LEU A 144 -6.48 14.56 -1.61
N ALA A 145 -5.54 15.31 -1.03
CA ALA A 145 -5.69 15.84 0.31
C ALA A 145 -6.07 17.33 0.35
N HIS A 146 -6.14 17.99 -0.82
CA HIS A 146 -6.39 19.44 -0.96
C HIS A 146 -5.52 20.30 -0.02
N LEU A 147 -4.28 19.86 0.24
CA LEU A 147 -3.34 20.55 1.14
C LEU A 147 -2.59 21.63 0.33
N ASP A 148 -2.97 22.89 0.57
CA ASP A 148 -2.56 24.14 -0.09
C ASP A 148 -3.14 24.39 -1.50
N GLN A 149 -2.63 25.44 -2.18
CA GLN A 149 -2.89 25.72 -3.59
C GLN A 149 -2.70 24.44 -4.43
N ASN A 150 -3.81 23.93 -4.95
CA ASN A 150 -3.86 22.72 -5.79
C ASN A 150 -3.68 23.14 -7.27
N PRO A 151 -2.55 22.84 -7.92
CA PRO A 151 -2.36 23.15 -9.34
C PRO A 151 -3.14 22.21 -10.27
N TYR A 152 -3.77 21.15 -9.73
CA TYR A 152 -4.50 20.13 -10.47
C TYR A 152 -6.02 20.31 -10.39
N GLU A 153 -6.54 20.96 -9.36
CA GLU A 153 -7.97 21.27 -9.23
C GLU A 153 -8.16 22.72 -8.76
N THR A 154 -8.98 23.47 -9.49
CA THR A 154 -9.33 24.85 -9.12
C THR A 154 -10.85 25.01 -9.09
N ALA A 155 -11.37 25.48 -7.96
CA ALA A 155 -12.78 25.84 -7.84
C ALA A 155 -12.94 27.35 -8.04
N LYS A 156 -13.98 27.75 -8.75
CA LYS A 156 -14.39 29.15 -8.91
C LYS A 156 -15.88 29.28 -8.61
N THR A 157 -16.22 30.35 -7.90
CA THR A 157 -17.58 30.87 -7.89
C THR A 157 -17.68 31.88 -9.03
N ILE A 158 -18.67 31.68 -9.91
CA ILE A 158 -18.87 32.48 -11.12
C ILE A 158 -20.29 33.04 -11.11
N LEU A 159 -20.46 34.24 -11.66
CA LEU A 159 -21.78 34.73 -12.05
C LEU A 159 -22.03 34.31 -13.49
N VAL A 160 -23.10 33.56 -13.71
CA VAL A 160 -23.50 33.11 -15.04
C VAL A 160 -24.61 34.05 -15.52
N PHE A 161 -24.33 34.76 -16.61
CA PHE A 161 -25.25 35.72 -17.21
C PHE A 161 -26.07 35.06 -18.29
N ASP A 162 -27.34 35.45 -18.37
CA ASP A 162 -28.20 35.09 -19.49
C ASP A 162 -27.69 35.76 -20.77
N PRO A 163 -27.36 35.02 -21.85
CA PRO A 163 -26.91 35.61 -23.11
C PRO A 163 -27.97 36.52 -23.76
N SER A 164 -29.27 36.33 -23.48
CA SER A 164 -30.32 37.23 -23.97
C SER A 164 -30.52 38.49 -23.11
N ASN A 165 -29.88 38.59 -21.94
CA ASN A 165 -30.07 39.65 -20.95
C ASN A 165 -31.54 39.81 -20.47
N GLU A 166 -32.36 38.76 -20.54
CA GLU A 166 -33.75 38.78 -20.10
C GLU A 166 -33.90 38.34 -18.64
N SER A 167 -32.91 37.62 -18.11
CA SER A 167 -32.89 37.11 -16.73
C SER A 167 -31.74 37.66 -15.90
N LEU A 168 -31.95 37.73 -14.57
CA LEU A 168 -30.88 38.06 -13.62
C LEU A 168 -29.78 36.98 -13.64
N PRO A 169 -28.50 37.34 -13.44
CA PRO A 169 -27.42 36.37 -13.38
C PRO A 169 -27.57 35.46 -12.17
N ILE A 170 -27.18 34.19 -12.33
CA ILE A 170 -27.18 33.20 -11.26
C ILE A 170 -25.78 32.97 -10.72
N LEU A 171 -25.69 32.62 -9.43
CA LEU A 171 -24.43 32.17 -8.84
C LEU A 171 -24.19 30.71 -9.23
N GLY A 172 -23.08 30.43 -9.92
CA GLY A 172 -22.60 29.10 -10.25
C GLY A 172 -21.34 28.76 -9.48
N HIS A 173 -21.17 27.48 -9.14
CA HIS A 173 -19.91 26.94 -8.63
C HIS A 173 -19.37 25.94 -9.64
N HIS A 174 -18.15 26.16 -10.10
CA HIS A 174 -17.50 25.30 -11.09
C HIS A 174 -16.14 24.85 -10.57
N VAL A 175 -15.86 23.57 -10.69
CA VAL A 175 -14.53 23.02 -10.45
C VAL A 175 -13.92 22.63 -11.80
N SER A 176 -12.75 23.20 -12.10
CA SER A 176 -11.92 22.78 -13.21
C SER A 176 -10.85 21.84 -12.70
N TYR A 177 -10.79 20.65 -13.29
CA TYR A 177 -9.78 19.65 -13.03
C TYR A 177 -8.83 19.65 -14.22
N LYS A 178 -7.53 19.81 -13.98
CA LYS A 178 -6.53 19.51 -14.99
C LYS A 178 -6.62 18.00 -15.17
N THR A 179 -7.18 17.55 -16.30
CA THR A 179 -7.43 16.12 -16.47
C THR A 179 -6.14 15.37 -16.22
N ILE A 180 -6.22 14.40 -15.32
CA ILE A 180 -5.02 13.82 -14.76
C ILE A 180 -4.44 12.92 -15.82
N SER A 181 -3.45 13.49 -16.47
CA SER A 181 -2.74 12.83 -17.50
C SER A 181 -1.81 11.83 -16.86
N VAL A 182 -2.31 10.60 -16.71
CA VAL A 182 -1.44 9.48 -16.42
C VAL A 182 -0.69 9.17 -17.71
N GLU A 183 0.63 9.33 -17.68
CA GLU A 183 1.48 8.85 -18.76
C GLU A 183 1.22 7.35 -18.95
N ALA A 184 1.18 6.87 -20.19
CA ALA A 184 0.81 5.48 -20.46
C ALA A 184 1.73 4.46 -19.75
N ASN A 185 2.96 4.85 -19.45
CA ASN A 185 3.96 4.04 -18.74
C ASN A 185 3.93 4.20 -17.21
N PHE A 186 3.09 5.07 -16.63
CA PHE A 186 3.09 5.36 -15.20
C PHE A 186 2.91 4.10 -14.35
N PHE A 187 1.89 3.29 -14.65
CA PHE A 187 1.62 2.09 -13.85
C PHE A 187 2.74 1.06 -13.96
N ALA A 188 3.33 0.90 -15.15
CA ALA A 188 4.48 0.03 -15.34
C ALA A 188 5.73 0.52 -14.58
N ALA A 189 6.00 1.82 -14.62
CA ALA A 189 7.10 2.44 -13.87
C ALA A 189 6.87 2.33 -12.36
N PHE A 190 5.64 2.55 -11.90
CA PHE A 190 5.24 2.37 -10.50
C PHE A 190 5.37 0.92 -10.06
N ARG A 191 4.92 -0.04 -10.87
CA ARG A 191 5.04 -1.47 -10.58
C ARG A 191 6.50 -1.87 -10.42
N SER A 192 7.37 -1.41 -11.33
CA SER A 192 8.82 -1.65 -11.24
C SER A 192 9.40 -1.10 -9.94
N LEU A 193 9.08 0.15 -9.59
CA LEU A 193 9.48 0.75 -8.32
C LEU A 193 8.97 -0.04 -7.10
N ALA A 194 7.71 -0.45 -7.12
CA ALA A 194 7.08 -1.20 -6.02
C ALA A 194 7.72 -2.59 -5.83
N ILE A 195 8.02 -3.31 -6.92
CA ILE A 195 8.75 -4.59 -6.88
C ILE A 195 10.13 -4.39 -6.26
N LYS A 196 10.89 -3.40 -6.71
CA LYS A 196 12.23 -3.13 -6.17
C LYS A 196 12.19 -2.78 -4.68
N ILE A 197 11.22 -1.97 -4.25
CA ILE A 197 11.06 -1.65 -2.82
C ILE A 197 10.67 -2.90 -2.02
N LEU A 198 9.79 -3.74 -2.55
CA LEU A 198 9.40 -5.01 -1.94
C LEU A 198 10.61 -5.93 -1.75
N GLU A 199 11.50 -6.03 -2.74
CA GLU A 199 12.75 -6.80 -2.65
C GLU A 199 13.67 -6.25 -1.55
N ILE A 200 13.88 -4.94 -1.49
CA ILE A 200 14.67 -4.29 -0.43
C ILE A 200 14.08 -4.60 0.95
N LEU A 201 12.75 -4.52 1.10
CA LEU A 201 12.06 -4.81 2.35
C LEU A 201 12.21 -6.27 2.76
N ARG A 202 12.10 -7.21 1.81
CA ARG A 202 12.29 -8.65 2.06
C ARG A 202 13.73 -8.95 2.44
N GLN A 203 14.72 -8.37 1.76
CA GLN A 203 16.13 -8.48 2.13
C GLN A 203 16.37 -7.93 3.54
N LYS A 204 15.86 -6.74 3.85
CA LYS A 204 15.96 -6.16 5.20
C LYS A 204 15.29 -7.05 6.25
N GLN A 205 14.10 -7.56 5.99
CA GLN A 205 13.41 -8.46 6.90
C GLN A 205 14.21 -9.75 7.09
N ASN A 206 14.86 -10.29 6.06
CA ASN A 206 15.73 -11.46 6.18
C ASN A 206 16.99 -11.16 7.01
N THR A 207 17.60 -9.98 6.85
CA THR A 207 18.72 -9.55 7.71
C THR A 207 18.27 -9.37 9.16
N ASP A 208 17.13 -8.73 9.40
CA ASP A 208 16.56 -8.54 10.74
C ASP A 208 16.13 -9.90 11.35
N LYS A 209 15.68 -10.86 10.52
CA LYS A 209 15.40 -12.27 10.86
C LYS A 209 16.66 -13.09 11.08
N GLY A 210 17.83 -12.68 10.59
CA GLY A 210 19.09 -13.41 10.72
C GLY A 210 19.51 -13.71 12.16
N ALA A 211 18.85 -13.08 13.14
CA ALA A 211 18.94 -13.37 14.57
C ALA A 211 17.94 -14.45 15.07
N PHE A 212 17.18 -15.10 14.19
CA PHE A 212 16.37 -16.30 14.45
C PHE A 212 16.88 -17.41 13.54
N THR A 213 18.16 -17.74 13.68
CA THR A 213 18.76 -18.82 12.90
C THR A 213 18.02 -20.12 13.17
N PHE A 214 18.07 -21.04 12.20
CA PHE A 214 17.48 -22.36 12.36
C PHE A 214 18.00 -23.07 13.63
N GLU A 215 19.29 -22.90 13.93
CA GLU A 215 19.94 -23.43 15.13
C GLU A 215 19.37 -22.83 16.43
N GLU A 216 19.15 -21.51 16.47
CA GLU A 216 18.53 -20.85 17.63
C GLU A 216 17.09 -21.32 17.82
N ILE A 217 16.32 -21.44 16.73
CA ILE A 217 14.95 -21.96 16.77
C ILE A 217 14.95 -23.39 17.33
N GLN A 218 15.85 -24.26 16.86
CA GLN A 218 15.98 -25.62 17.38
C GLN A 218 16.31 -25.66 18.88
N LYS A 219 17.13 -24.73 19.38
CA LYS A 219 17.50 -24.64 20.81
C LYS A 219 16.31 -24.21 21.68
N ILE A 220 15.49 -23.26 21.22
CA ILE A 220 14.39 -22.70 22.03
C ILE A 220 13.08 -23.47 21.85
N ALA A 221 12.85 -24.13 20.72
CA ALA A 221 11.59 -24.77 20.39
C ALA A 221 11.10 -25.81 21.43
N PRO A 222 11.95 -26.68 22.01
CA PRO A 222 11.51 -27.63 23.04
C PRO A 222 10.93 -26.94 24.28
N THR A 223 11.47 -25.78 24.66
CA THR A 223 11.01 -25.00 25.80
C THR A 223 9.73 -24.23 25.51
N LEU A 224 9.54 -23.78 24.26
CA LEU A 224 8.37 -22.98 23.85
C LEU A 224 7.18 -23.84 23.44
N ARG A 225 7.40 -25.06 22.94
CA ARG A 225 6.33 -25.94 22.45
C ARG A 225 5.23 -26.24 23.49
N PRO A 226 5.54 -26.46 24.78
CA PRO A 226 4.50 -26.63 25.81
C PRO A 226 3.65 -25.37 26.06
N LEU A 227 4.15 -24.19 25.68
CA LEU A 227 3.44 -22.90 25.81
C LEU A 227 2.65 -22.55 24.54
N ALA A 228 2.73 -23.37 23.50
CA ALA A 228 2.11 -23.11 22.22
C ALA A 228 0.60 -23.38 22.28
N THR A 229 -0.15 -22.56 21.54
CA THR A 229 -1.60 -22.71 21.31
C THR A 229 -1.84 -23.21 19.89
N ASN A 230 -3.02 -23.74 19.57
CA ASN A 230 -3.32 -24.14 18.18
C ASN A 230 -3.89 -22.97 17.33
N PHE A 231 -3.97 -21.78 17.91
CA PHE A 231 -4.52 -20.58 17.30
C PHE A 231 -3.88 -19.33 17.90
N LEU A 232 -3.95 -18.20 17.19
CA LEU A 232 -3.62 -16.88 17.68
C LEU A 232 -4.84 -15.98 17.57
N ILE A 233 -5.03 -15.08 18.53
CA ILE A 233 -6.08 -14.06 18.48
C ILE A 233 -5.47 -12.72 18.05
N TYR A 234 -6.12 -12.07 17.09
CA TYR A 234 -5.79 -10.75 16.60
C TYR A 234 -6.95 -9.79 16.87
N HIS A 235 -6.65 -8.49 16.93
CA HIS A 235 -7.65 -7.43 17.12
C HIS A 235 -8.48 -7.61 18.39
N GLU A 236 -7.84 -8.07 19.48
CA GLU A 236 -8.50 -8.12 20.79
C GLU A 236 -9.03 -6.72 21.14
N PRO A 237 -10.32 -6.60 21.52
CA PRO A 237 -10.84 -5.34 22.02
C PRO A 237 -10.05 -4.91 23.25
N GLU A 238 -9.63 -3.63 23.26
CA GLU A 238 -8.92 -3.02 24.39
C GLU A 238 -9.75 -3.00 25.67
#